data_AF-A0A316EE50-F1
#
_entry.id   AF-A0A316EE50-F1
#
_cell.length_a   1.000
_cell.length_b   1.000
_cell.length_c   1.000
_cell.angle_alpha   90.00
_cell.angle_beta   90.00
_cell.angle_gamma   90.00
#
_symmetry.space_group_name_H-M   'P 1'
#
loop_
_entity.id
_entity.type
_entity.pdbx_description
1 polymer ?
#
loop_
_entity_poly.entity_id
_entity_poly.type
_entity_poly.pdbx_seq_one_letter_code
_entity_poly.pdbx_strand_id
1 'polypeptide(L)'
;MPFFRKTLTDSELIDGILTGGQQQRYYENYLYDQYLYLIRDAVRKHQLDDEDASIVYSDTILTSIENIQRGRFEGRSTIKTYIHQIFSNKCVDVIRKKTTKHSLDYQRVSLQDLLMPIPDNKRSILVDIIKQQDYSQLNNFIKRLGERCQEILKQWSEGFTDEEIAKEYQYTSAGVAQTTRLRCLEKLREFYKAK
;
A
#
# COMPACT_ATOMS: atom_id res chain seq x y z
N MET A 1 -4.48 -8.00 0.70
CA MET A 1 -3.18 -8.34 1.33
C MET A 1 -2.28 -8.88 0.22
N PRO A 2 -1.00 -8.48 0.14
CA PRO A 2 -0.12 -8.84 -0.96
C PRO A 2 0.29 -10.30 -0.84
N PHE A 3 0.46 -10.92 -1.99
CA PHE A 3 0.47 -12.36 -2.19
C PHE A 3 1.74 -13.06 -1.68
N PHE A 4 2.82 -12.32 -1.38
CA PHE A 4 4.09 -12.89 -0.96
C PHE A 4 4.84 -11.92 -0.02
N ARG A 5 4.63 -12.02 1.29
CA ARG A 5 5.40 -11.19 2.24
C ARG A 5 6.44 -12.03 2.98
N LYS A 6 7.71 -11.80 2.66
CA LYS A 6 8.83 -12.09 3.56
C LYS A 6 8.81 -11.04 4.68
N THR A 7 9.05 -11.43 5.92
CA THR A 7 9.27 -10.45 7.00
C THR A 7 10.69 -9.90 6.86
N LEU A 8 10.82 -8.61 6.55
CA LEU A 8 12.10 -7.93 6.42
C LEU A 8 12.46 -7.30 7.77
N THR A 9 13.74 -7.30 8.08
CA THR A 9 14.28 -6.58 9.25
C THR A 9 14.38 -5.08 8.98
N ASP A 10 14.46 -4.27 10.05
CA ASP A 10 14.60 -2.82 9.91
C ASP A 10 15.88 -2.44 9.14
N SER A 11 17.00 -3.14 9.35
CA SER A 11 18.25 -2.89 8.61
C SER A 11 18.09 -3.16 7.12
N GLU A 12 17.52 -4.32 6.75
CA GLU A 12 17.28 -4.67 5.34
C GLU A 12 16.36 -3.66 4.66
N LEU A 13 15.35 -3.15 5.38
CA LEU A 13 14.45 -2.12 4.86
C LEU A 13 15.17 -0.79 4.61
N ILE A 14 15.99 -0.35 5.56
CA ILE A 14 16.75 0.90 5.44
C ILE A 14 17.73 0.79 4.29
N ASP A 15 18.56 -0.26 4.28
CA ASP A 15 19.56 -0.49 3.25
C ASP A 15 18.89 -0.59 1.87
N GLY A 16 17.76 -1.31 1.79
CA GLY A 16 16.97 -1.44 0.58
C GLY A 16 16.40 -0.12 0.04
N ILE A 17 15.93 0.77 0.91
CA ILE A 17 15.46 2.11 0.54
C ILE A 17 16.63 3.00 0.11
N LEU A 18 17.80 2.85 0.74
CA LEU A 18 19.00 3.64 0.44
C LEU A 18 19.77 3.18 -0.81
N THR A 19 19.58 1.93 -1.23
CA THR A 19 20.25 1.34 -2.40
C THR A 19 19.97 2.12 -3.68
N GLY A 20 18.84 2.83 -3.74
CA GLY A 20 18.43 3.59 -4.91
C GLY A 20 17.95 2.70 -6.06
N GLY A 21 17.50 3.33 -7.14
CA GLY A 21 17.13 2.62 -8.37
C GLY A 21 15.88 1.76 -8.23
N GLN A 22 15.83 0.63 -8.94
CA GLN A 22 14.60 -0.16 -9.10
C GLN A 22 14.34 -1.12 -7.93
N GLN A 23 15.38 -1.59 -7.22
CA GLN A 23 15.23 -2.35 -5.98
C GLN A 23 14.59 -1.54 -4.86
N GLN A 24 14.81 -0.22 -4.82
CA GLN A 24 14.16 0.68 -3.86
C GLN A 24 12.63 0.56 -3.88
N ARG A 25 12.02 0.41 -5.06
CA ARG A 25 10.56 0.31 -5.22
C ARG A 25 9.97 -0.89 -4.48
N TYR A 26 10.70 -2.00 -4.42
CA TYR A 26 10.26 -3.17 -3.66
C TYR A 26 10.12 -2.86 -2.17
N TYR A 27 11.11 -2.20 -1.59
CA TYR A 27 11.11 -1.84 -0.16
C TYR A 27 10.10 -0.73 0.15
N GLU A 28 9.90 0.22 -0.76
CA GLU A 28 8.85 1.24 -0.65
C GLU A 28 7.45 0.60 -0.67
N ASN A 29 7.17 -0.25 -1.66
CA ASN A 29 5.90 -0.98 -1.76
C ASN A 29 5.67 -1.82 -0.51
N TYR A 30 6.71 -2.50 -0.01
CA TYR A 30 6.64 -3.24 1.23
C TYR A 30 6.20 -2.36 2.41
N LEU A 31 6.77 -1.16 2.57
CA LEU A 31 6.37 -0.22 3.62
C LEU A 31 4.91 0.21 3.50
N TYR A 32 4.46 0.61 2.31
CA TYR A 32 3.05 0.93 2.08
C TYR A 32 2.16 -0.22 2.57
N ASP A 33 2.45 -1.40 2.05
CA ASP A 33 1.69 -2.59 2.31
C ASP A 33 1.65 -2.98 3.81
N GLN A 34 2.78 -2.93 4.50
CA GLN A 34 2.86 -3.29 5.92
C GLN A 34 2.02 -2.38 6.81
N TYR A 35 1.95 -1.09 6.48
CA TYR A 35 1.34 -0.09 7.34
C TYR A 35 -0.05 0.37 6.88
N LEU A 36 -0.65 -0.29 5.88
CA LEU A 36 -1.99 0.01 5.39
C LEU A 36 -3.08 -0.03 6.49
N TYR A 37 -2.87 -0.82 7.56
CA TYR A 37 -3.77 -0.87 8.71
C TYR A 37 -3.90 0.48 9.44
N LEU A 38 -2.94 1.39 9.27
CA LEU A 38 -2.97 2.71 9.88
C LEU A 38 -4.20 3.53 9.43
N ILE A 39 -4.71 3.32 8.21
CA ILE A 39 -5.96 3.97 7.77
C ILE A 39 -7.10 3.65 8.73
N ARG A 40 -7.26 2.38 9.10
CA ARG A 40 -8.29 1.95 10.06
C ARG A 40 -8.05 2.51 11.45
N ASP A 41 -6.79 2.65 11.85
CA ASP A 41 -6.43 3.27 13.13
C ASP A 41 -6.75 4.76 13.14
N ALA A 42 -6.54 5.51 12.05
CA ALA A 42 -6.95 6.91 11.92
C ALA A 42 -8.46 7.06 12.09
N VAL A 43 -9.25 6.26 11.38
CA VAL A 43 -10.71 6.31 11.46
C VAL A 43 -11.19 5.96 12.88
N ARG A 44 -10.66 4.90 13.49
CA ARG A 44 -11.16 4.41 14.79
C ARG A 44 -10.66 5.23 15.99
N LYS A 45 -9.37 5.57 16.02
CA LYS A 45 -8.74 6.22 17.19
C LYS A 45 -8.82 7.73 17.11
N HIS A 46 -8.67 8.28 15.91
CA HIS A 46 -8.60 9.72 15.69
C HIS A 46 -9.87 10.29 15.05
N GLN A 47 -10.85 9.45 14.71
CA GLN A 47 -12.16 9.86 14.17
C GLN A 47 -12.04 10.69 12.88
N LEU A 48 -11.02 10.42 12.07
CA LEU A 48 -10.90 11.00 10.73
C LEU A 48 -11.91 10.30 9.79
N ASP A 49 -12.38 11.03 8.79
CA ASP A 49 -13.07 10.41 7.65
C ASP A 49 -12.10 9.57 6.81
N ASP A 50 -12.65 8.70 5.96
CA ASP A 50 -11.86 7.75 5.17
C ASP A 50 -10.92 8.44 4.16
N GLU A 51 -11.30 9.61 3.65
CA GLU A 51 -10.48 10.38 2.69
C GLU A 51 -9.25 10.96 3.40
N ASP A 52 -9.45 11.68 4.49
CA ASP A 52 -8.36 12.24 5.29
C ASP A 52 -7.48 11.14 5.88
N ALA A 53 -8.05 10.02 6.33
CA ALA A 53 -7.29 8.88 6.83
C ALA A 53 -6.35 8.31 5.76
N SER A 54 -6.82 8.21 4.51
CA SER A 54 -6.03 7.74 3.38
C SER A 54 -4.91 8.72 3.00
N ILE A 55 -5.19 10.03 3.07
CA ILE A 55 -4.20 11.08 2.84
C ILE A 55 -3.12 11.04 3.92
N VAL A 56 -3.50 11.04 5.20
CA VAL A 56 -2.57 11.01 6.33
C VAL A 56 -1.67 9.79 6.28
N TYR A 57 -2.23 8.62 5.97
CA TYR A 57 -1.46 7.40 5.79
C TYR A 57 -0.43 7.54 4.65
N SER A 58 -0.86 7.97 3.47
CA SER A 58 0.03 8.09 2.30
C SER A 58 1.17 9.08 2.57
N ASP A 59 0.85 10.23 3.15
CA ASP A 59 1.80 11.25 3.57
C ASP A 59 2.78 10.72 4.62
N THR A 60 2.31 9.89 5.56
CA THR A 60 3.16 9.29 6.60
C THR A 60 4.22 8.41 5.96
N ILE A 61 3.83 7.52 5.06
CA ILE A 61 4.76 6.58 4.42
C ILE A 61 5.76 7.34 3.55
N LEU A 62 5.29 8.29 2.74
CA LEU A 62 6.16 9.16 1.92
C LEU A 62 7.16 9.93 2.79
N THR A 63 6.68 10.58 3.85
CA THR A 63 7.56 11.34 4.77
C THR A 63 8.59 10.42 5.43
N SER A 64 8.20 9.19 5.76
CA SER A 64 9.11 8.22 6.38
C SER A 64 10.21 7.77 5.42
N ILE A 65 9.85 7.45 4.17
CA ILE A 65 10.80 7.10 3.10
C ILE A 65 11.76 8.27 2.84
N GLU A 66 11.25 9.49 2.70
CA GLU A 66 12.07 10.69 2.50
C GLU A 66 13.03 10.93 3.67
N ASN A 67 12.59 10.71 4.90
CA ASN A 67 13.43 10.88 6.08
C ASN A 67 14.55 9.83 6.13
N ILE A 68 14.28 8.60 5.70
CA ILE A 68 15.31 7.56 5.57
C ILE A 68 16.32 7.97 4.49
N GLN A 69 15.86 8.32 3.29
CA GLN A 69 16.72 8.73 2.16
C GLN A 69 17.61 9.94 2.48
N ARG A 70 17.08 10.91 3.22
CA ARG A 70 17.81 12.13 3.61
C ARG A 70 18.67 11.95 4.86
N GLY A 71 18.75 10.74 5.43
CA GLY A 71 19.51 10.47 6.65
C GLY A 71 18.96 11.15 7.92
N ARG A 72 17.68 11.57 7.92
CA ARG A 72 17.02 12.15 9.11
C ARG A 72 16.59 11.09 10.12
N PHE A 73 16.51 9.83 9.68
CA PHE A 73 16.27 8.70 10.57
C PHE A 73 17.61 8.13 11.05
N GLU A 74 17.96 8.39 12.31
CA GLU A 74 19.24 7.98 12.91
C GLU A 74 19.23 6.56 13.52
N GLY A 75 18.18 5.77 13.31
CA GLY A 75 18.10 4.40 13.84
C GLY A 75 17.96 4.28 15.36
N ARG A 76 17.71 5.38 16.09
CA ARG A 76 17.53 5.36 17.56
C ARG A 76 16.24 4.67 18.02
N SER A 77 15.32 4.40 17.10
CA SER A 77 14.07 3.69 17.34
C SER A 77 13.84 2.69 16.21
N THR A 78 12.92 1.73 16.40
CA THR A 78 12.46 0.89 15.29
C THR A 78 11.75 1.74 14.23
N ILE A 79 11.75 1.28 12.97
CA ILE A 79 11.02 1.91 11.86
C ILE A 79 9.53 2.01 12.21
N LYS A 80 8.99 0.96 12.83
CA LYS A 80 7.61 0.92 13.30
C LYS A 80 7.30 2.09 14.24
N THR A 81 8.09 2.26 15.29
CA THR A 81 7.91 3.36 16.25
C THR A 81 7.97 4.72 15.55
N TYR A 82 8.92 4.88 14.64
CA TYR A 82 9.12 6.12 13.90
C TYR A 82 7.92 6.48 13.01
N ILE A 83 7.41 5.50 12.24
CA ILE A 83 6.22 5.67 11.39
C ILE A 83 4.99 6.02 12.24
N HIS A 84 4.79 5.32 13.36
CA HIS A 84 3.68 5.60 14.28
C HIS A 84 3.74 7.01 14.85
N GLN A 85 4.94 7.52 15.16
CA GLN A 85 5.12 8.88 15.64
C GLN A 85 4.74 9.91 14.57
N ILE A 86 5.22 9.75 13.33
CA ILE A 86 4.88 10.63 12.21
C ILE A 86 3.37 10.60 11.95
N PHE A 87 2.78 9.41 11.94
CA PHE A 87 1.36 9.19 11.71
C PHE A 87 0.50 9.92 12.76
N SER A 88 0.80 9.71 14.04
CA SER A 88 0.05 10.33 15.14
C SER A 88 0.11 11.85 15.07
N ASN A 89 1.29 12.41 14.78
CA ASN A 89 1.45 13.86 14.60
C ASN A 89 0.59 14.39 13.44
N LYS A 90 0.59 13.73 12.28
CA LYS A 90 -0.22 14.13 11.13
C LYS A 90 -1.72 14.03 11.39
N CYS A 91 -2.18 12.99 12.09
CA CYS A 91 -3.58 12.89 12.53
C CYS A 91 -3.98 14.10 13.38
N VAL A 92 -3.15 14.48 14.36
CA VAL A 92 -3.39 15.64 15.22
C VAL A 92 -3.41 16.94 14.42
N ASP A 93 -2.54 17.09 13.42
CA ASP A 93 -2.51 18.26 12.55
C ASP A 93 -3.78 18.42 11.73
N VAL A 94 -4.33 17.33 11.19
CA VAL A 94 -5.62 17.35 10.49
C VAL A 94 -6.75 17.77 11.43
N ILE A 95 -6.81 17.19 12.63
CA ILE A 95 -7.81 17.55 13.64
C ILE A 95 -7.72 19.04 13.99
N ARG A 96 -6.51 19.55 14.27
CA ARG A 96 -6.27 20.97 14.58
C ARG A 96 -6.71 21.89 13.44
N LYS A 97 -6.42 21.53 12.19
CA LYS A 97 -6.85 22.30 11.01
C LYS A 97 -8.37 22.34 10.89
N LYS A 98 -9.05 21.22 11.13
CA LYS A 98 -10.52 21.16 11.16
C LYS A 98 -11.10 22.02 12.27
N THR A 99 -10.62 21.89 13.51
CA THR A 99 -11.11 22.70 14.65
C THR A 99 -10.88 24.20 14.43
N THR A 100 -9.73 24.60 13.88
CA THR A 100 -9.43 26.01 13.61
C THR A 100 -10.33 26.58 12.51
N LYS A 101 -10.63 25.81 11.46
CA LYS A 101 -11.61 26.20 10.44
C LYS A 101 -13.03 26.32 11.01
N HIS A 102 -13.47 25.38 11.85
CA HIS A 102 -14.77 25.44 12.50
C HIS A 102 -14.91 26.61 13.48
N SER A 103 -13.81 27.06 14.11
CA SER A 103 -13.84 28.26 14.96
C SER A 103 -14.08 29.57 14.20
N LEU A 104 -13.83 29.60 12.88
CA LEU A 104 -14.17 30.71 12.00
C LEU A 104 -15.60 30.61 11.44
N ASP A 105 -16.17 29.41 11.36
CA ASP A 105 -17.49 29.13 10.79
C ASP A 105 -18.65 29.12 11.81
N TYR A 106 -18.36 29.30 13.10
CA TYR A 106 -19.37 29.35 14.17
C TYR A 106 -20.39 30.51 14.04
N GLN A 107 -20.26 31.37 13.01
CA GLN A 107 -21.27 32.38 12.64
C GLN A 107 -22.31 31.90 11.62
N ARG A 108 -22.20 30.69 11.05
CA ARG A 108 -23.18 30.17 10.08
C ARG A 108 -23.42 28.68 10.28
N VAL A 109 -24.23 28.33 11.27
CA VAL A 109 -24.84 26.99 11.34
C VAL A 109 -25.78 26.85 10.16
N SER A 110 -25.36 26.13 9.12
CA SER A 110 -26.21 25.72 8.00
C SER A 110 -26.85 24.38 8.31
N LEU A 111 -28.15 24.26 8.00
CA LEU A 111 -28.99 23.07 8.22
C LEU A 111 -28.52 21.80 7.47
N GLN A 112 -27.39 21.83 6.78
CA GLN A 112 -26.78 20.66 6.13
C GLN A 112 -26.14 19.67 7.13
N ASP A 113 -25.82 20.07 8.35
CA ASP A 113 -25.20 19.18 9.36
C ASP A 113 -26.16 18.10 9.92
N LEU A 114 -27.46 18.20 9.63
CA LEU A 114 -28.48 17.20 10.02
C LEU A 114 -28.66 16.08 8.98
N LEU A 115 -27.96 16.13 7.86
CA LEU A 115 -28.04 15.15 6.76
C LEU A 115 -26.75 14.34 6.59
N MET A 116 -26.02 14.08 7.68
CA MET A 116 -24.91 13.13 7.62
C MET A 116 -25.48 11.73 7.33
N PRO A 117 -25.21 11.11 6.17
CA PRO A 117 -25.66 9.75 5.92
C PRO A 117 -24.91 8.85 6.91
N ILE A 118 -25.67 8.14 7.74
CA ILE A 118 -25.14 7.09 8.61
C ILE A 118 -24.37 6.12 7.69
N PRO A 119 -23.06 5.87 7.90
CA PRO A 119 -22.34 4.89 7.13
C PRO A 119 -22.98 3.53 7.42
N ASP A 120 -23.59 2.97 6.40
CA ASP A 120 -24.25 1.68 6.46
C ASP A 120 -23.16 0.61 6.67
N ASN A 121 -22.77 0.37 7.92
CA ASN A 121 -21.65 -0.51 8.32
C ASN A 121 -21.79 -1.92 7.70
N LYS A 122 -23.02 -2.33 7.39
CA LYS A 122 -23.34 -3.57 6.68
C LYS A 122 -22.90 -3.58 5.21
N ARG A 123 -22.97 -2.45 4.49
CA ARG A 123 -22.43 -2.33 3.12
C ARG A 123 -20.91 -2.46 3.12
N SER A 124 -20.22 -1.88 4.10
CA SER A 124 -18.76 -1.99 4.24
C SER A 124 -18.32 -3.44 4.43
N ILE A 125 -19.00 -4.18 5.33
CA ILE A 125 -18.69 -5.59 5.59
C ILE A 125 -18.95 -6.47 4.35
N LEU A 126 -20.08 -6.28 3.66
CA LEU A 126 -20.39 -7.06 2.44
C LEU A 126 -19.38 -6.79 1.32
N VAL A 127 -19.00 -5.52 1.10
CA VAL A 127 -17.97 -5.16 0.13
C VAL A 127 -16.62 -5.78 0.49
N ASP A 128 -16.26 -5.79 1.78
CA ASP A 128 -15.03 -6.43 2.26
C ASP A 128 -15.05 -7.95 2.06
N ILE A 129 -16.19 -8.61 2.30
CA ILE A 129 -16.37 -10.06 2.05
C ILE A 129 -16.24 -10.37 0.55
N ILE A 130 -16.89 -9.60 -0.32
CA ILE A 130 -16.80 -9.76 -1.78
C ILE A 130 -15.36 -9.59 -2.25
N LYS A 131 -14.66 -8.55 -1.78
CA LYS A 131 -13.24 -8.34 -2.07
C LYS A 131 -12.39 -9.53 -1.60
N GLN A 132 -12.60 -10.03 -0.37
CA GLN A 132 -11.86 -11.19 0.14
C GLN A 132 -12.09 -12.44 -0.71
N GLN A 133 -13.33 -12.67 -1.14
CA GLN A 133 -13.67 -13.79 -2.01
C GLN A 133 -12.97 -13.68 -3.37
N ASP A 134 -13.04 -12.51 -4.02
CA ASP A 134 -12.36 -12.28 -5.30
C ASP A 134 -10.83 -12.43 -5.18
N TYR A 135 -10.24 -11.96 -4.07
CA TYR A 135 -8.83 -12.17 -3.75
C TYR A 135 -8.46 -13.66 -3.62
N SER A 136 -9.29 -14.45 -2.93
CA SER A 136 -9.05 -15.88 -2.74
C SER A 136 -9.11 -16.64 -4.07
N GLN A 137 -10.02 -16.26 -4.96
CA GLN A 137 -10.15 -16.85 -6.29
C GLN A 137 -8.98 -16.47 -7.18
N LEU A 138 -8.58 -15.19 -7.19
CA LEU A 138 -7.39 -14.75 -7.91
C LEU A 138 -6.15 -15.53 -7.48
N ASN A 139 -5.98 -15.77 -6.18
CA ASN A 139 -4.87 -16.56 -5.65
C ASN A 139 -4.87 -17.99 -6.21
N ASN A 140 -6.04 -18.62 -6.29
CA ASN A 140 -6.18 -19.95 -6.87
C ASN A 140 -5.82 -19.97 -8.37
N PHE A 141 -6.17 -18.92 -9.11
CA PHE A 141 -5.79 -18.82 -10.52
C PHE A 141 -4.29 -18.59 -10.70
N ILE A 142 -3.66 -17.74 -9.88
CA ILE A 142 -2.21 -17.54 -9.89
C ILE A 142 -1.48 -18.87 -9.65
N LYS A 143 -1.93 -19.66 -8.66
CA LYS A 143 -1.37 -21.00 -8.38
C LYS A 143 -1.44 -21.97 -9.57
N ARG A 144 -2.39 -21.77 -10.50
CA ARG A 144 -2.56 -22.61 -11.70
C ARG A 144 -1.68 -22.20 -12.87
N LEU A 145 -1.03 -21.03 -12.84
CA LEU A 145 -0.21 -20.53 -13.96
C LEU A 145 1.13 -21.26 -14.15
N GLY A 146 1.51 -22.13 -13.21
CA GLY A 146 2.83 -22.73 -13.10
C GLY A 146 3.84 -21.80 -12.41
N GLU A 147 4.86 -22.40 -11.78
CA GLU A 147 5.83 -21.70 -10.92
C GLU A 147 6.51 -20.53 -11.63
N ARG A 148 6.96 -20.76 -12.87
CA ARG A 148 7.63 -19.74 -13.69
C ARG A 148 6.80 -18.46 -13.89
N CYS A 149 5.51 -18.61 -14.19
CA CYS A 149 4.63 -17.44 -14.36
C CYS A 149 4.34 -16.76 -13.03
N GLN A 150 4.20 -17.52 -11.94
CA GLN A 150 3.97 -16.95 -10.60
C GLN A 150 5.16 -16.07 -10.18
N GLU A 151 6.37 -16.56 -10.37
CA GLU A 151 7.60 -15.84 -10.04
C GLU A 151 7.78 -14.56 -10.86
N ILE A 152 7.59 -14.62 -12.18
CA ILE A 152 7.67 -13.44 -13.05
C ILE A 152 6.64 -12.38 -12.64
N LEU A 153 5.38 -12.79 -12.41
CA LEU A 153 4.32 -11.86 -12.03
C LEU A 153 4.56 -11.28 -10.63
N LYS A 154 5.12 -12.08 -9.72
CA LYS A 154 5.51 -11.64 -8.38
C LYS A 154 6.58 -10.56 -8.45
N GLN A 155 7.71 -10.83 -9.11
CA GLN A 155 8.79 -9.85 -9.22
C GLN A 155 8.33 -8.58 -9.94
N TRP A 156 7.55 -8.73 -11.00
CA TRP A 156 7.00 -7.56 -11.66
C TRP A 156 6.10 -6.73 -10.74
N SER A 157 5.23 -7.37 -9.95
CA SER A 157 4.38 -6.67 -8.96
C SER A 157 5.19 -6.01 -7.84
N GLU A 158 6.37 -6.53 -7.56
CA GLU A 158 7.34 -6.01 -6.60
C GLU A 158 8.14 -4.82 -7.16
N GLY A 159 8.03 -4.52 -8.46
CA GLY A 159 8.63 -3.34 -9.10
C GLY A 159 9.88 -3.63 -9.94
N PHE A 160 10.28 -4.89 -10.07
CA PHE A 160 11.42 -5.30 -10.91
C PHE A 160 11.13 -5.05 -12.40
N THR A 161 12.15 -4.61 -13.15
CA THR A 161 12.03 -4.36 -14.59
C THR A 161 12.16 -5.63 -15.41
N ASP A 162 11.74 -5.57 -16.68
CA ASP A 162 11.86 -6.72 -17.59
C ASP A 162 13.34 -7.08 -17.86
N GLU A 163 14.27 -6.13 -17.78
CA GLU A 163 15.71 -6.38 -17.85
C GLU A 163 16.23 -7.19 -16.65
N GLU A 164 15.75 -6.88 -15.43
CA GLU A 164 16.17 -7.57 -14.21
C GLU A 164 15.61 -8.99 -14.16
N ILE A 165 14.32 -9.13 -14.50
CA ILE A 165 13.66 -10.43 -14.67
C ILE A 165 14.39 -11.23 -15.76
N ALA A 166 14.81 -10.60 -16.86
CA ALA A 166 15.58 -11.29 -17.88
C ALA A 166 16.93 -11.80 -17.37
N LYS A 167 17.65 -11.01 -16.58
CA LYS A 167 18.94 -11.42 -16.01
C LYS A 167 18.78 -12.57 -15.01
N GLU A 168 17.84 -12.46 -14.08
CA GLU A 168 17.65 -13.45 -13.02
C GLU A 168 17.31 -14.84 -13.58
N TYR A 169 16.51 -14.87 -14.65
CA TYR A 169 16.07 -16.11 -15.26
C TYR A 169 16.73 -16.43 -16.60
N GLN A 170 17.85 -15.76 -16.88
CA GLN A 170 18.72 -16.04 -18.03
C GLN A 170 17.97 -15.97 -19.38
N TYR A 171 17.00 -15.06 -19.51
CA TYR A 171 16.38 -14.77 -20.80
C TYR A 171 17.34 -14.03 -21.73
N THR A 172 17.21 -14.31 -23.02
CA THR A 172 18.07 -13.73 -24.07
C THR A 172 17.96 -12.21 -24.16
N SER A 173 16.80 -11.63 -23.81
CA SER A 173 16.59 -10.19 -23.77
C SER A 173 15.43 -9.78 -22.86
N ALA A 174 15.40 -8.51 -22.46
CA ALA A 174 14.28 -7.91 -21.75
C ALA A 174 12.95 -8.05 -22.52
N GLY A 175 12.98 -8.00 -23.86
CA GLY A 175 11.80 -8.22 -24.69
C GLY A 175 11.20 -9.63 -24.54
N VAL A 176 12.04 -10.65 -24.30
CA VAL A 176 11.57 -12.02 -24.03
C VAL A 176 10.89 -12.08 -22.66
N ALA A 177 11.46 -11.43 -21.64
CA ALA A 177 10.84 -11.33 -20.31
C ALA A 177 9.50 -10.60 -20.37
N GLN A 178 9.44 -9.46 -21.06
CA GLN A 178 8.21 -8.68 -21.27
C GLN A 178 7.12 -9.52 -21.95
N THR A 179 7.47 -10.19 -23.05
CA THR A 179 6.52 -11.05 -23.79
C THR A 179 6.04 -12.21 -22.93
N THR A 180 6.92 -12.81 -22.12
CA THR A 180 6.57 -13.90 -21.22
C THR A 180 5.63 -13.42 -20.12
N ARG A 181 5.91 -12.26 -19.50
CA ARG A 181 5.04 -11.61 -18.53
C ARG A 181 3.65 -11.36 -19.10
N LEU A 182 3.57 -10.80 -20.31
CA LEU A 182 2.28 -10.55 -20.99
C LEU A 182 1.48 -11.84 -21.18
N ARG A 183 2.13 -12.93 -21.65
CA ARG A 183 1.47 -14.23 -21.79
C ARG A 183 0.98 -14.79 -20.45
N CYS A 184 1.73 -14.61 -19.36
CA CYS A 184 1.31 -15.03 -18.02
C CYS A 184 0.09 -14.22 -17.54
N LEU A 185 0.06 -12.90 -17.79
CA LEU A 185 -1.09 -12.04 -17.49
C LEU A 185 -2.32 -12.41 -18.31
N GLU A 186 -2.15 -12.72 -19.60
CA GLU A 186 -3.24 -13.18 -20.46
C GLU A 186 -3.84 -14.49 -19.97
N LYS A 187 -3.00 -15.48 -19.63
CA LYS A 187 -3.46 -16.74 -19.03
C LYS A 187 -4.23 -16.51 -17.73
N LEU A 188 -3.74 -15.61 -16.87
CA LEU A 188 -4.43 -15.26 -15.63
C LEU A 188 -5.80 -14.63 -15.90
N ARG A 189 -5.86 -13.75 -16.90
CA ARG A 189 -7.10 -13.11 -17.34
C ARG A 189 -8.11 -14.12 -17.88
N GLU A 190 -7.66 -15.10 -18.67
CA GLU A 190 -8.52 -16.16 -19.18
C GLU A 190 -9.06 -17.05 -18.07
N PHE A 191 -8.24 -17.42 -17.08
CA PHE A 191 -8.72 -18.13 -15.89
C PHE A 191 -9.76 -17.33 -15.11
N TYR A 192 -9.58 -16.00 -15.00
CA TYR A 192 -10.52 -15.14 -14.31
C TYR A 192 -11.84 -14.95 -15.08
N LYS A 193 -11.79 -14.88 -16.43
CA LYS A 193 -12.99 -14.79 -17.28
C LYS A 193 -13.78 -16.09 -17.38
N ALA A 194 -13.11 -17.23 -17.23
CA ALA A 194 -13.73 -18.56 -17.26
C ALA A 194 -14.40 -18.95 -15.92
N LYS A 195 -14.52 -18.00 -14.98
CA LYS A 195 -15.34 -18.07 -13.77
C LYS A 195 -16.82 -18.04 -14.11
#